data_AF-A0A2V6DA61-F1
#
_entry.id   AF-A0A2V6DA61-F1
#
_cell.length_a   1.000
_cell.length_b   1.000
_cell.length_c   1.000
_cell.angle_alpha   90.00
_cell.angle_beta   90.00
_cell.angle_gamma   90.00
#
_symmetry.space_group_name_H-M   'P 1'
#
loop_
_entity.id
_entity.type
_entity.pdbx_description
1 polymer ?
#
loop_
_entity_poly.entity_id
_entity_poly.type
_entity_poly.pdbx_seq_one_letter_code
_entity_poly.pdbx_strand_id
1 'polypeptide(L)'
;MLLLFGVWFLSQRGSQKLPGPAGGNVAPAASNEKRIAVLPFKPLTLENRDQVLELGMADSLITKLSNSRQIIIRSLASVRRYGGLDQDS
;
A
#
# COMPACT_ATOMS: atom_id res chain seq x y z
N MET A 1 -13.37 -22.27 33.05
CA MET A 1 -12.49 -22.92 32.06
C MET A 1 -12.54 -22.10 30.78
N LEU A 2 -11.37 -21.75 30.24
CA LEU A 2 -11.09 -21.21 28.88
C LEU A 2 -11.44 -19.73 28.58
N LEU A 3 -10.45 -18.81 28.65
CA LEU A 3 -9.46 -18.32 27.64
C LEU A 3 -9.99 -17.07 26.87
N LEU A 4 -9.50 -15.86 27.18
CA LEU A 4 -8.38 -15.17 26.51
C LEU A 4 -8.68 -14.70 25.08
N PHE A 5 -9.20 -13.47 24.95
CA PHE A 5 -8.98 -12.61 23.77
C PHE A 5 -8.66 -11.19 24.26
N GLY A 6 -7.60 -11.12 25.07
CA GLY A 6 -6.87 -9.88 25.20
C GLY A 6 -6.05 -9.64 23.93
N VAL A 7 -5.80 -8.35 23.69
CA VAL A 7 -4.70 -7.79 22.91
C VAL A 7 -5.01 -7.48 21.44
N TRP A 8 -4.86 -6.17 21.14
CA TRP A 8 -4.55 -5.59 19.84
C TRP A 8 -5.67 -4.99 18.97
N PHE A 9 -6.51 -4.13 19.54
CA PHE A 9 -7.18 -3.07 18.76
C PHE A 9 -6.65 -1.65 19.06
N LEU A 10 -5.48 -1.55 19.72
CA LEU A 10 -4.86 -0.27 20.10
C LEU A 10 -3.70 0.10 19.16
N SER A 11 -3.96 0.21 17.86
CA SER A 11 -3.02 0.88 16.95
C SER A 11 -3.70 1.53 15.75
N GLN A 12 -4.77 2.29 16.01
CA GLN A 12 -5.20 3.39 15.14
C GLN A 12 -5.35 4.71 15.89
N ARG A 13 -4.62 4.89 17.02
CA ARG A 13 -4.37 6.23 17.56
C ARG A 13 -3.28 6.91 16.72
N GLY A 14 -3.60 7.17 15.45
CA GLY A 14 -2.93 8.23 14.71
C GLY A 14 -3.33 9.53 15.39
N SER A 15 -2.36 10.19 16.03
CA SER A 15 -2.48 11.49 16.67
C SER A 15 -3.26 12.47 15.80
N GLN A 16 -4.55 12.67 16.10
CA GLN A 16 -5.23 13.91 15.73
C GLN A 16 -4.64 14.99 16.64
N LYS A 17 -3.51 15.54 16.17
CA LYS A 17 -2.85 16.72 16.69
C LYS A 17 -3.91 17.81 16.85
N LEU A 18 -4.20 18.20 18.09
CA LEU A 18 -5.04 19.36 18.36
C LEU A 18 -4.41 20.60 17.68
N PRO A 19 -5.23 21.48 17.08
CA PRO A 19 -4.73 22.71 16.50
C PRO A 19 -4.30 23.67 17.62
N GLY A 20 -2.99 23.79 17.84
CA GLY A 20 -2.40 24.90 18.60
C GLY A 20 -2.32 26.16 17.71
N PRO A 21 -2.56 27.36 18.25
CA PRO A 21 -2.54 28.59 17.46
C PRO A 21 -1.10 29.08 17.29
N ALA A 22 -0.46 28.72 16.17
CA ALA A 22 0.62 29.49 15.52
C ALA A 22 1.13 28.77 14.26
N GLY A 23 0.48 29.08 13.13
CA GLY A 23 1.06 29.48 11.83
C GLY A 23 2.48 29.08 11.37
N GLY A 24 3.02 27.92 11.74
CA GLY A 24 4.23 27.38 11.12
C GLY A 24 3.88 26.27 10.13
N ASN A 25 3.69 26.61 8.85
CA ASN A 25 3.54 25.61 7.79
C ASN A 25 4.90 24.96 7.52
N VAL A 26 5.36 24.09 8.45
CA VAL A 26 6.49 23.21 8.22
C VAL A 26 6.06 22.17 7.20
N ALA A 27 6.19 22.52 5.92
CA ALA A 27 6.08 21.57 4.84
C ALA A 27 6.98 20.38 5.19
N PRO A 28 6.47 19.14 5.17
CA PRO A 28 7.28 17.98 5.51
C PRO A 28 8.51 17.97 4.61
N ALA A 29 9.70 17.98 5.22
CA ALA A 29 10.95 17.85 4.49
C ALA A 29 10.88 16.57 3.66
N ALA A 30 11.03 16.68 2.34
CA ALA A 30 10.96 15.56 1.43
C ALA A 30 12.09 14.57 1.77
N SER A 31 11.74 13.49 2.46
CA SER A 31 12.65 12.36 2.71
C SER A 31 13.03 11.75 1.35
N ASN A 32 14.33 11.57 1.10
CA ASN A 32 14.87 10.93 -0.12
C ASN A 32 14.66 9.40 -0.11
N GLU A 33 13.49 8.97 0.33
CA GLU A 33 13.10 7.57 0.36
C GLU A 33 12.68 7.14 -1.03
N LYS A 34 13.35 6.14 -1.59
CA LYS A 34 12.96 5.55 -2.87
C LYS A 34 11.66 4.77 -2.67
N ARG A 35 10.61 5.14 -3.40
CA ARG A 35 9.30 4.48 -3.33
C ARG A 35 8.96 3.85 -4.66
N ILE A 36 8.46 2.62 -4.64
CA ILE A 36 8.03 1.89 -5.83
C ILE A 36 6.60 1.39 -5.63
N ALA A 37 5.79 1.48 -6.67
CA ALA A 37 4.48 0.85 -6.74
C ALA A 37 4.57 -0.34 -7.71
N VAL A 38 3.95 -1.45 -7.33
CA VAL A 38 3.72 -2.59 -8.21
C VAL A 38 2.26 -2.53 -8.61
N LEU A 39 1.98 -2.37 -9.90
CA LEU A 39 0.62 -2.29 -10.42
C LEU A 39 0.04 -3.70 -10.60
N PRO A 40 -1.30 -3.89 -10.53
CA PRO A 40 -1.93 -5.13 -10.94
C PRO A 40 -1.51 -5.52 -12.35
N PHE A 41 -1.20 -6.80 -12.56
CA PHE A 41 -0.75 -7.27 -13.87
C PHE A 41 -1.88 -7.16 -14.90
N LYS A 42 -1.54 -6.87 -16.15
CA LYS A 42 -2.50 -6.96 -17.26
C LYS A 42 -2.54 -8.41 -17.77
N PRO A 43 -3.72 -8.89 -18.19
CA PRO A 43 -3.83 -10.22 -18.77
C PRO A 43 -3.10 -10.25 -20.11
N LEU A 44 -2.56 -11.41 -20.47
CA LEU A 44 -1.92 -11.60 -21.78
C LEU A 44 -2.96 -11.64 -22.92
N THR A 45 -4.16 -12.12 -22.63
CA THR A 45 -5.30 -12.17 -23.54
C THR A 45 -6.56 -11.69 -22.83
N LEU A 46 -7.44 -10.97 -23.53
CA LEU A 46 -8.65 -10.41 -22.94
C LEU A 46 -9.70 -11.48 -22.58
N GLU A 47 -9.74 -12.59 -23.33
CA GLU A 47 -10.69 -13.69 -23.11
C GLU A 47 -10.45 -14.44 -21.80
N ASN A 48 -9.23 -14.44 -21.27
CA ASN A 48 -8.88 -15.17 -20.06
C ASN A 48 -8.50 -14.22 -18.92
N ARG A 49 -9.20 -13.08 -18.83
CA ARG A 49 -8.97 -12.09 -17.80
C ARG A 49 -9.40 -12.64 -16.44
N ASP A 50 -8.42 -12.86 -15.56
CA ASP A 50 -8.65 -13.27 -14.18
C ASP A 50 -8.11 -12.21 -13.20
N GLN A 51 -9.02 -11.41 -12.66
CA GLN A 51 -8.67 -10.32 -11.74
C GLN A 51 -8.05 -10.81 -10.42
N VAL A 52 -8.36 -12.04 -9.97
CA VAL A 52 -7.74 -12.62 -8.78
C VAL A 52 -6.28 -12.94 -9.06
N LEU A 53 -5.98 -13.49 -10.25
CA LEU A 53 -4.62 -13.73 -10.70
C LEU A 53 -3.83 -12.41 -10.85
N GLU A 54 -4.42 -11.39 -11.48
CA GLU A 54 -3.81 -10.06 -11.64
C GLU A 54 -3.37 -9.45 -10.29
N LEU A 55 -4.28 -9.48 -9.30
CA LEU A 55 -4.04 -8.93 -7.97
C LEU A 55 -3.10 -9.82 -7.15
N GLY A 56 -3.26 -11.14 -7.22
CA GLY A 56 -2.44 -12.09 -6.47
C GLY A 56 -0.97 -12.10 -6.91
N MET A 57 -0.72 -11.95 -8.21
CA MET A 57 0.65 -11.78 -8.72
C MET A 57 1.28 -10.47 -8.24
N ALA A 58 0.52 -9.37 -8.23
CA ALA A 58 1.01 -8.09 -7.71
C ALA A 58 1.31 -8.17 -6.21
N ASP A 59 0.42 -8.76 -5.41
CA ASP A 59 0.61 -8.93 -3.97
C ASP A 59 1.83 -9.80 -3.62
N SER A 60 2.03 -10.88 -4.38
CA SER A 60 3.19 -11.76 -4.25
C SER A 60 4.49 -11.00 -4.54
N LEU A 61 4.51 -10.16 -5.58
CA LEU A 61 5.68 -9.36 -5.93
C LEU A 61 5.91 -8.24 -4.91
N ILE A 62 4.86 -7.57 -4.43
CA ILE A 62 4.93 -6.58 -3.34
C ILE A 62 5.57 -7.22 -2.11
N THR A 63 5.12 -8.39 -1.71
CA THR A 63 5.65 -9.12 -0.56
C THR A 63 7.14 -9.44 -0.74
N LYS A 64 7.52 -9.97 -1.92
CA LYS A 64 8.93 -10.27 -2.24
C LYS A 64 9.81 -9.02 -2.20
N LEU A 65 9.37 -7.91 -2.78
CA LEU A 65 10.12 -6.66 -2.83
C LEU A 65 10.16 -5.93 -1.48
N SER A 66 9.14 -6.12 -0.64
CA SER A 66 9.05 -5.52 0.70
C SER A 66 10.13 -6.05 1.66
N ASN A 67 10.80 -7.15 1.31
CA ASN A 67 11.96 -7.65 2.06
C ASN A 67 13.20 -6.74 1.93
N SER A 68 13.23 -5.80 0.97
CA SER A 68 14.33 -4.84 0.81
C SER A 68 14.20 -3.67 1.80
N ARG A 69 15.29 -3.36 2.53
CA ARG A 69 15.31 -2.25 3.52
C ARG A 69 15.48 -0.86 2.90
N GLN A 70 15.81 -0.77 1.61
CA GLN A 70 16.18 0.49 0.96
C GLN A 70 15.05 1.12 0.16
N ILE A 71 13.96 0.39 -0.08
CA ILE A 71 12.86 0.81 -0.95
C ILE A 71 11.54 0.59 -0.23
N ILE A 72 10.71 1.63 -0.19
CA ILE A 72 9.34 1.53 0.31
C ILE A 72 8.44 1.05 -0.82
N ILE A 73 7.81 -0.10 -0.62
CA ILE A 73 6.83 -0.65 -1.56
C ILE A 73 5.43 -0.22 -1.14
N ARG A 74 4.61 0.23 -2.09
CA ARG A 74 3.21 0.58 -1.83
C ARG A 74 2.36 -0.67 -1.65
N SER A 75 1.42 -0.63 -0.71
CA SER A 75 0.47 -1.73 -0.46
C SER A 75 -0.45 -1.97 -1.65
N LEU A 76 -0.93 -3.21 -1.80
CA LEU A 76 -1.87 -3.61 -2.86
C LEU A 76 -3.12 -2.73 -2.89
N ALA A 77 -3.66 -2.36 -1.72
CA ALA A 77 -4.83 -1.50 -1.61
C ALA A 77 -4.62 -0.11 -2.26
N SER A 78 -3.39 0.42 -2.23
CA SER A 78 -3.06 1.72 -2.83
C SER A 78 -3.04 1.66 -4.36
N VAL A 79 -2.75 0.49 -4.93
CA VAL A 79 -2.48 0.30 -6.36
C VAL A 79 -3.64 -0.38 -7.11
N ARG A 80 -4.58 -1.00 -6.39
CA ARG A 80 -5.71 -1.75 -6.98
C ARG A 80 -6.51 -0.95 -8.02
N ARG A 81 -6.65 0.36 -7.84
CA ARG A 81 -7.40 1.24 -8.75
C ARG A 81 -6.73 1.44 -10.12
N TYR A 82 -5.45 1.07 -10.26
CA TYR A 82 -4.67 1.23 -11.48
C TYR A 82 -4.57 -0.07 -12.30
N GLY A 83 -5.41 -1.08 -12.02
CA GLY A 83 -5.50 -2.32 -12.82
C GLY A 83 -6.34 -2.19 -14.10
N GLY A 84 -6.51 -0.97 -14.62
CA GLY A 84 -7.23 -0.76 -15.89
C GLY A 84 -6.35 -1.13 -17.08
N LEU A 85 -6.95 -1.64 -18.16
CA LEU A 85 -6.21 -2.07 -19.36
C LEU A 85 -5.47 -0.89 -20.02
N ASP A 86 -6.04 0.32 -19.94
CA ASP A 86 -5.47 1.55 -20.50
C ASP A 86 -4.49 2.28 -19.58
N GLN A 87 -4.15 1.74 -18.42
CA GLN A 87 -3.35 2.46 -17.40
C GLN A 87 -1.86 2.61 -17.75
N ASP A 88 -1.35 1.86 -18.73
CA ASP A 88 0.07 1.90 -19.14
C ASP A 88 0.23 2.04 -20.67
N SER A 89 -0.83 2.45 -21.35
CA SER A 89 -0.86 2.62 -22.82
C SER A 89 -0.23 3.93 -23.26
#